data_AF-A0A964DFE1-F1
#
_entry.id   AF-A0A964DFE1-F1
#
_cell.length_a   1.000
_cell.length_b   1.000
_cell.length_c   1.000
_cell.angle_alpha   90.00
_cell.angle_beta   90.00
_cell.angle_gamma   90.00
#
_symmetry.space_group_name_H-M   'P 1'
#
loop_
_entity.id
_entity.type
_entity.pdbx_description
1 polymer ?
#
loop_
_entity_poly.entity_id
_entity_poly.type
_entity_poly.pdbx_seq_one_letter_code
_entity_poly.pdbx_strand_id
1 'polypeptide(L)'
;AKDNPVLALFRYHIMPRYPEIVIRRPEKYGGDLHYKSFEALETDFIKKAVHPMDLKSSGADYMNKILEPVRRLMAVKKSSIAVDYETKYE
;
A
#
# COMPACT_ATOMS: atom_id res chain seq x y z
N ALA A 1 -15.39 12.44 -3.81
CA ALA A 1 -14.14 11.68 -4.03
C ALA A 1 -13.00 12.51 -4.64
N LYS A 2 -13.29 13.64 -5.32
CA LYS A 2 -12.34 14.37 -6.19
C LYS A 2 -11.01 14.81 -5.55
N ASP A 3 -10.92 14.94 -4.22
CA ASP A 3 -9.71 15.39 -3.51
C ASP A 3 -9.25 14.41 -2.41
N ASN A 4 -9.52 13.12 -2.56
CA ASN A 4 -9.05 12.13 -1.57
C ASN A 4 -7.68 11.56 -1.98
N PRO A 5 -6.58 11.90 -1.27
CA PRO A 5 -5.24 11.41 -1.60
C PRO A 5 -5.11 9.89 -1.46
N VAL A 6 -5.89 9.26 -0.56
CA VAL A 6 -5.89 7.81 -0.40
C VAL A 6 -6.48 7.14 -1.63
N LEU A 7 -7.61 7.62 -2.16
CA LEU A 7 -8.16 7.11 -3.42
C LEU A 7 -7.20 7.34 -4.59
N ALA A 8 -6.46 8.44 -4.61
CA ALA A 8 -5.44 8.69 -5.63
C ALA A 8 -4.31 7.63 -5.59
N LEU A 9 -3.89 7.17 -4.41
CA LEU A 9 -2.95 6.04 -4.30
C LEU A 9 -3.52 4.78 -4.94
N PHE A 10 -4.80 4.48 -4.68
CA PHE A 10 -5.46 3.32 -5.31
C PHE A 10 -5.51 3.44 -6.83
N ARG A 11 -5.90 4.60 -7.35
CA ARG A 11 -6.03 4.87 -8.79
C ARG A 11 -4.71 4.78 -9.53
N TYR A 12 -3.67 5.44 -9.03
CA TYR A 12 -2.45 5.68 -9.78
C TYR A 12 -1.30 4.74 -9.40
N HIS A 13 -1.33 4.15 -8.20
CA HIS A 13 -0.21 3.37 -7.69
C HIS A 13 -0.58 1.91 -7.44
N ILE A 14 -1.69 1.63 -6.77
CA ILE A 14 -2.03 0.28 -6.34
C ILE A 14 -2.69 -0.50 -7.48
N MET A 15 -3.87 -0.12 -7.95
CA MET A 15 -4.63 -0.91 -8.92
C MET A 15 -3.95 -1.10 -10.29
N PRO A 16 -3.10 -0.19 -10.79
CA PRO A 16 -2.29 -0.48 -11.98
C PRO A 16 -1.29 -1.63 -11.81
N ARG A 17 -0.96 -2.03 -10.57
CA ARG A 17 0.02 -3.08 -10.24
C ARG A 17 -0.61 -4.38 -9.74
N TYR A 18 -1.92 -4.35 -9.42
CA TYR A 18 -2.64 -5.50 -8.89
C TYR A 18 -3.92 -5.72 -9.71
N PRO A 19 -4.11 -6.90 -10.32
CA PRO A 19 -5.30 -7.18 -11.13
C PRO A 19 -6.59 -7.20 -10.29
N GLU A 20 -6.46 -7.44 -8.99
CA GLU A 20 -7.53 -7.33 -8.00
C GLU A 20 -6.92 -6.85 -6.68
N ILE A 21 -7.65 -6.01 -5.96
CA ILE A 21 -7.33 -5.60 -4.60
C ILE A 21 -8.39 -6.10 -3.62
N VAL A 22 -7.97 -6.26 -2.37
CA VAL A 22 -8.84 -6.63 -1.25
C VAL A 22 -8.78 -5.51 -0.21
N ILE A 23 -9.94 -4.92 0.09
CA ILE A 23 -10.11 -4.04 1.24
C ILE A 23 -10.47 -4.92 2.42
N ARG A 24 -9.53 -5.07 3.35
CA ARG A 24 -9.69 -5.92 4.52
C ARG A 24 -10.56 -5.24 5.56
N ARG A 25 -11.59 -5.93 6.04
CA ARG A 25 -12.42 -5.43 7.14
C ARG A 25 -12.88 -6.58 8.04
N PRO A 26 -13.05 -6.33 9.36
CA PRO A 26 -13.49 -7.36 10.28
C PRO A 26 -14.81 -8.02 9.84
N GLU A 27 -14.95 -9.34 10.04
CA GLU A 27 -16.15 -10.09 9.64
C GLU A 27 -17.44 -9.49 10.20
N LYS A 28 -17.41 -9.00 11.44
CA LYS A 28 -18.55 -8.32 12.10
C LYS A 28 -19.05 -7.07 11.37
N TYR A 29 -18.26 -6.50 10.46
CA TYR A 29 -18.64 -5.36 9.62
C TYR A 29 -18.93 -5.77 8.17
N GLY A 30 -19.01 -7.08 7.90
CA GLY A 30 -19.42 -7.67 6.62
C GLY A 30 -18.26 -8.13 5.73
N GLY A 31 -17.09 -8.40 6.31
CA GLY A 31 -15.99 -9.15 5.68
C GLY A 31 -15.30 -8.48 4.49
N ASP A 32 -14.21 -9.08 4.03
CA ASP A 32 -13.33 -8.53 2.99
C ASP A 32 -14.08 -8.19 1.69
N LEU A 33 -13.71 -7.06 1.08
CA LEU A 33 -14.30 -6.55 -0.16
C LEU A 33 -13.29 -6.62 -1.30
N HIS A 34 -13.68 -7.20 -2.43
CA HIS A 34 -12.83 -7.42 -3.59
C HIS A 34 -13.14 -6.45 -4.72
N TYR A 35 -12.12 -5.80 -5.27
CA TYR A 35 -12.26 -4.82 -6.34
C TYR A 35 -11.30 -5.09 -7.50
N LYS A 36 -11.87 -5.20 -8.70
CA LYS A 36 -11.12 -5.35 -9.97
C LYS A 36 -10.96 -4.05 -10.76
N SER A 37 -11.69 -3.00 -10.38
CA SER A 37 -11.60 -1.69 -11.02
C SER A 37 -11.67 -0.56 -10.00
N PHE A 38 -11.01 0.55 -10.31
CA PHE A 38 -10.99 1.72 -9.44
C PHE A 38 -12.38 2.35 -9.33
N GLU A 39 -13.16 2.32 -10.40
CA GLU A 39 -14.51 2.88 -10.48
C GLU A 39 -15.46 2.17 -9.50
N ALA A 40 -15.32 0.85 -9.33
CA ALA A 40 -16.10 0.08 -8.37
C ALA A 40 -15.75 0.49 -6.92
N LEU A 41 -14.45 0.60 -6.62
CA LEU A 41 -13.98 1.06 -5.30
C LEU A 41 -14.45 2.50 -5.00
N GLU A 42 -14.30 3.42 -5.97
CA GLU A 42 -14.69 4.82 -5.81
C GLU A 42 -16.19 4.95 -5.58
N THR A 43 -17.00 4.19 -6.32
CA THR A 43 -18.45 4.15 -6.18
C THR A 43 -18.85 3.71 -4.78
N ASP A 44 -18.28 2.61 -4.29
CA ASP A 44 -18.59 2.07 -2.96
C ASP A 44 -18.11 2.98 -1.84
N PHE A 45 -16.98 3.66 -2.03
CA PHE A 45 -16.50 4.67 -1.09
C PHE A 45 -17.45 5.88 -1.02
N ILE A 46 -17.92 6.39 -2.16
CA ILE A 46 -18.89 7.51 -2.21
C ILE A 46 -20.21 7.11 -1.55
N LYS A 47 -20.65 5.86 -1.77
CA LYS A 47 -21.86 5.29 -1.15
C LYS A 47 -21.67 4.95 0.34
N LYS A 48 -20.49 5.18 0.91
CA LYS A 48 -20.11 4.85 2.30
C LYS A 48 -20.19 3.34 2.61
N ALA A 49 -20.14 2.49 1.60
CA ALA A 49 -20.04 1.04 1.76
C ALA A 49 -18.63 0.61 2.20
N VAL A 50 -17.61 1.39 1.81
CA VAL A 50 -16.23 1.26 2.31
C VAL A 50 -15.97 2.33 3.35
N HIS A 51 -15.59 1.91 4.56
CA HIS A 51 -15.24 2.83 5.63
C HIS A 51 -13.86 3.48 5.37
N PRO A 52 -13.65 4.77 5.69
CA PRO A 52 -12.37 5.43 5.47
C PRO A 52 -11.17 4.80 6.18
N MET A 53 -11.39 4.15 7.34
CA MET A 53 -10.31 3.45 8.05
C MET A 53 -9.85 2.21 7.28
N ASP A 54 -10.79 1.42 6.76
CA ASP A 54 -10.49 0.17 6.03
C ASP A 54 -9.76 0.48 4.71
N LEU A 55 -10.16 1.57 4.05
CA LEU A 55 -9.47 2.07 2.86
C LEU A 55 -8.02 2.49 3.19
N LYS A 56 -7.82 3.20 4.30
CA LYS A 56 -6.48 3.66 4.72
C LYS A 56 -5.56 2.52 5.11
N SER A 57 -6.04 1.58 5.93
CA SER A 57 -5.25 0.42 6.37
C SER A 57 -4.86 -0.45 5.17
N SER A 58 -5.82 -0.77 4.30
CA SER A 58 -5.55 -1.53 3.08
C SER A 58 -4.58 -0.79 2.15
N GLY A 59 -4.74 0.53 2.00
CA GLY A 59 -3.83 1.37 1.22
C GLY A 59 -2.40 1.34 1.75
N ALA A 60 -2.22 1.41 3.07
CA ALA A 60 -0.91 1.32 3.72
C ALA A 60 -0.26 -0.06 3.46
N ASP A 61 -1.02 -1.15 3.56
CA ASP A 61 -0.54 -2.50 3.31
C ASP A 61 -0.04 -2.66 1.86
N TYR A 62 -0.80 -2.19 0.88
CA TYR A 62 -0.39 -2.24 -0.51
C TYR A 62 0.83 -1.35 -0.79
N MET A 63 0.87 -0.13 -0.25
CA MET A 63 2.03 0.74 -0.42
C MET A 63 3.28 0.14 0.23
N ASN A 64 3.15 -0.50 1.40
CA ASN A 64 4.26 -1.24 2.02
C ASN A 64 4.76 -2.35 1.09
N LYS A 65 3.86 -3.16 0.51
CA LYS A 65 4.24 -4.21 -0.45
C LYS A 65 4.95 -3.66 -1.68
N ILE A 66 4.50 -2.53 -2.23
CA ILE A 66 5.14 -1.86 -3.37
C ILE A 66 6.56 -1.39 -3.02
N LEU A 67 6.75 -0.84 -1.81
CA LEU A 67 8.03 -0.29 -1.36
C LEU A 67 8.99 -1.35 -0.79
N GLU A 68 8.49 -2.54 -0.48
CA GLU A 68 9.23 -3.61 0.16
C GLU A 68 10.53 -4.01 -0.58
N PRO A 69 10.56 -4.16 -1.91
CA PRO A 69 11.80 -4.49 -2.62
C PRO A 69 12.88 -3.42 -2.45
N VAL A 70 12.50 -2.14 -2.44
CA VAL A 70 13.42 -1.02 -2.24
C VAL A 70 13.98 -1.02 -0.82
N ARG A 71 13.12 -1.26 0.18
CA ARG A 71 13.54 -1.38 1.59
C ARG A 71 14.56 -2.50 1.77
N ARG A 72 14.31 -3.67 1.18
CA ARG A 72 15.26 -4.80 1.23
C ARG A 72 16.60 -4.47 0.56
N LEU A 73 16.58 -3.85 -0.62
CA LEU A 73 17.80 -3.42 -1.31
C LEU A 73 18.64 -2.47 -0.45
N MET A 74 18.00 -1.48 0.17
CA MET A 74 18.68 -0.50 1.03
C MET A 74 19.20 -1.10 2.33
N ALA A 75 18.50 -2.07 2.91
CA ALA A 75 18.95 -2.79 4.10
C ALA A 75 20.24 -3.58 3.84
N VAL A 76 20.34 -4.26 2.68
CA VAL A 76 21.55 -4.99 2.27
C VAL A 76 22.72 -4.04 2.00
N LYS A 77 22.48 -2.86 1.41
CA LYS A 77 23.56 -1.89 1.13
C LYS A 77 24.18 -1.30 2.40
N LYS A 78 23.41 -1.25 3.50
CA LYS A 78 23.89 -0.76 4.80
C LYS A 78 24.98 -1.64 5.39
N SER A 79 24.97 -2.95 5.09
CA SER A 79 26.05 -3.87 5.50
C SER A 79 27.27 -3.81 4.60
N SER A 80 27.18 -3.23 3.39
CA SER A 80 28.32 -3.06 2.48
C SER A 80 29.01 -1.71 2.64
N ILE A 81 28.29 -0.67 3.06
CA ILE A 81 28.86 0.68 3.30
C ILE A 81 29.51 0.78 4.70
N ALA A 82 29.12 -0.08 5.65
CA ALA A 82 29.66 -0.07 7.01
C ALA A 82 31.04 -0.77 7.15
N VAL A 83 31.58 -1.41 6.10
CA VAL A 83 32.83 -2.19 6.18
C VAL A 83 34.08 -1.36 5.81
N ASP A 84 33.93 -0.18 5.22
CA ASP A 84 35.07 0.56 4.65
C ASP A 84 35.64 1.69 5.55
N TYR A 85 35.12 1.89 6.76
CA TYR A 85 35.58 2.98 7.65
C TYR A 85 36.52 2.54 8.79
N GLU A 86 36.74 1.24 9.02
CA GLU A 86 37.55 0.75 10.14
C GLU A 86 38.99 0.33 9.79
N THR A 87 39.39 0.28 8.52
CA THR A 87 40.73 -0.19 8.08
C THR A 87 41.74 0.90 7.72
N LYS A 88 41.51 2.17 8.12
CA LYS A 88 42.38 3.30 7.72
C LYS A 88 43.30 3.87 8.81
N TYR A 89 43.43 3.20 9.95
CA TYR A 89 44.34 3.58 11.04
C TYR A 89 45.06 2.36 11.67
N GLU A 90 45.47 1.39 10.84
CA GLU A 90 46.54 0.46 11.19
C GLU A 90 47.80 0.78 10.38
#